data_AF-A0A1D2RZ72-F1
#
_entry.id   AF-A0A1D2RZ72-F1
#
_cell.length_a   1.000
_cell.length_b   1.000
_cell.length_c   1.000
_cell.angle_alpha   90.00
_cell.angle_beta   90.00
_cell.angle_gamma   90.00
#
_symmetry.space_group_name_H-M   'P 1'
#
loop_
_entity.id
_entity.type
_entity.pdbx_description
1 polymer ?
#
loop_
_entity_poly.entity_id
_entity_poly.type
_entity_poly.pdbx_seq_one_letter_code
_entity_poly.pdbx_strand_id
1 'polypeptide(L)'
;MSRLICMDIRPGRLIAIQGVRHSVQYVQPGGAVLTLKPESGDATVEMSRSELATLLVIEEAELLDELEDPEADNVRKVTNLSFQSVPRIIDWHGKVFLLRQMMPHAGSSPRTAVFQAAFERAKAELESWHRAIGLAGAKTWKCRTTYYDLRRWRSFRYALATVQRKGFEYRPWRQRPALYLRAEELLLELRKANPTFSISSLHEEVNKRLSLEFLDKPGIDREH
;
A
#
# COMPACT_ATOMS: atom_id res chain seq x y z
N MET A 1 -0.09 -2.05 -27.65
CA MET A 1 -0.83 -1.34 -26.56
C MET A 1 0.17 -0.92 -25.51
N SER A 2 0.30 0.37 -25.24
CA SER A 2 1.19 0.90 -24.19
C SER A 2 0.62 0.56 -22.80
N ARG A 3 1.24 -0.40 -22.11
CA ARG A 3 0.89 -0.77 -20.73
C ARG A 3 1.59 0.22 -19.78
N LEU A 4 0.82 1.01 -19.01
CA LEU A 4 1.34 1.83 -17.92
C LEU A 4 1.67 0.92 -16.74
N ILE A 5 2.97 0.70 -16.46
CA ILE A 5 3.42 -0.08 -15.31
C ILE A 5 3.87 0.86 -14.19
N CYS A 6 3.11 0.91 -13.10
CA CYS A 6 3.53 1.56 -11.86
C CYS A 6 4.11 0.49 -10.93
N MET A 7 5.40 0.61 -10.62
CA MET A 7 6.16 -0.38 -9.85
C MET A 7 6.81 0.28 -8.63
N ASP A 8 6.60 -0.33 -7.46
CA ASP A 8 7.28 0.04 -6.22
C ASP A 8 8.53 -0.85 -6.10
N ILE A 9 9.67 -0.32 -6.52
CA ILE A 9 10.96 -1.01 -6.48
C ILE A 9 11.73 -0.47 -5.28
N ARG A 10 12.16 -1.38 -4.42
CA ARG A 10 12.90 -1.08 -3.20
C ARG A 10 14.10 -2.02 -3.09
N PRO A 11 15.18 -1.62 -2.39
CA PRO A 11 16.25 -2.53 -2.02
C PRO A 11 15.70 -3.81 -1.35
N GLY A 12 16.31 -4.95 -1.64
CA GLY A 12 15.91 -6.28 -1.19
C GLY A 12 14.88 -7.00 -2.07
N ARG A 13 14.23 -6.31 -3.02
CA ARG A 13 13.22 -6.93 -3.88
C ARG A 13 13.85 -7.87 -4.92
N LEU A 14 13.20 -9.01 -5.20
CA LEU A 14 13.65 -9.96 -6.21
C LEU A 14 12.98 -9.71 -7.57
N ILE A 15 13.76 -9.88 -8.63
CA ILE A 15 13.35 -9.71 -10.03
C ILE A 15 13.97 -10.84 -10.84
N ALA A 16 13.18 -11.57 -11.61
CA ALA A 16 13.68 -12.46 -12.64
C ALA A 16 13.86 -11.67 -13.93
N ILE A 17 15.02 -11.75 -14.57
CA ILE A 17 15.28 -11.18 -15.90
C ILE A 17 15.82 -12.34 -16.74
N GLN A 18 15.10 -12.68 -17.82
CA GLN A 18 15.44 -13.79 -18.72
C GLN A 18 15.70 -15.11 -17.96
N GLY A 19 14.91 -15.37 -16.91
CA GLY A 19 15.03 -16.55 -16.06
C GLY A 19 16.12 -16.48 -14.98
N VAL A 20 16.95 -15.44 -14.96
CA VAL A 20 17.98 -15.23 -13.92
C VAL A 20 17.45 -14.35 -12.81
N ARG A 21 17.59 -14.81 -11.57
CA ARG A 21 17.15 -14.09 -10.37
C ARG A 21 18.14 -13.01 -9.97
N HIS A 22 17.61 -11.83 -9.69
CA HIS A 22 18.35 -10.66 -9.25
C HIS A 22 17.71 -10.05 -8.02
N SER A 23 18.53 -9.62 -7.07
CA SER A 23 18.13 -8.80 -5.94
C SER A 23 18.40 -7.32 -6.22
N VAL A 24 17.45 -6.45 -5.94
CA VAL A 24 17.66 -5.00 -6.00
C VAL A 24 18.55 -4.61 -4.83
N GLN A 25 19.76 -4.15 -5.11
CA GLN A 25 20.69 -3.68 -4.07
C GLN A 25 20.46 -2.22 -3.75
N TYR A 26 20.22 -1.42 -4.78
CA TYR A 26 20.12 0.02 -4.66
C TYR A 26 19.13 0.60 -5.66
N VAL A 27 18.44 1.65 -5.21
CA VAL A 27 17.57 2.46 -6.04
C VAL A 27 18.03 3.89 -5.84
N GLN A 28 18.50 4.53 -6.91
CA GLN A 28 18.95 5.92 -6.84
C GLN A 28 17.82 6.83 -6.34
N PRO A 29 18.10 7.83 -5.47
CA PRO A 29 17.15 8.89 -5.14
C PRO A 29 16.65 9.58 -6.42
N GLY A 30 15.33 9.70 -6.58
CA GLY A 30 14.70 10.13 -7.85
C GLY A 30 14.44 9.00 -8.84
N GLY A 31 14.93 7.78 -8.56
CA GLY A 31 14.54 6.54 -9.21
C GLY A 31 15.12 6.29 -10.60
N ALA A 32 16.06 7.11 -11.12
CA ALA A 32 16.50 6.93 -12.50
C ALA A 32 17.19 5.57 -12.76
N VAL A 33 18.03 5.13 -11.83
CA VAL A 33 18.89 3.93 -11.96
C VAL A 33 18.64 2.95 -10.81
N LEU A 34 18.73 1.67 -11.15
CA LEU A 34 18.65 0.51 -10.27
C LEU A 34 19.96 -0.27 -10.35
N THR A 35 20.45 -0.74 -9.21
CA THR A 35 21.56 -1.70 -9.15
C THR A 35 21.00 -3.06 -8.74
N LEU A 36 21.20 -4.06 -9.59
CA LEU A 36 20.74 -5.42 -9.43
C LEU A 36 21.93 -6.35 -9.17
N LYS A 37 21.81 -7.29 -8.24
CA LYS A 37 22.81 -8.34 -8.01
C LYS A 37 22.21 -9.71 -8.35
N PRO A 38 22.78 -10.45 -9.32
CA PRO A 38 22.35 -11.82 -9.61
C PRO A 38 22.51 -12.73 -8.37
N GLU A 39 21.64 -13.72 -8.20
CA GLU A 39 21.82 -14.73 -7.14
C GLU A 39 23.02 -15.65 -7.43
N SER A 40 23.31 -15.89 -8.72
CA SER A 40 24.46 -16.65 -9.18
C SER A 40 25.46 -15.72 -9.88
N GLY A 41 26.48 -15.26 -9.13
CA GLY A 41 27.56 -14.41 -9.64
C GLY A 41 27.80 -13.15 -8.80
N ASP A 42 28.97 -12.53 -8.98
CA ASP A 42 29.38 -11.37 -8.19
C ASP A 42 29.20 -10.03 -8.91
N ALA A 43 29.00 -10.03 -10.23
CA ALA A 43 28.88 -8.81 -11.00
C ALA A 43 27.48 -8.19 -10.85
N THR A 44 27.44 -6.97 -10.31
CA THR A 44 26.21 -6.16 -10.27
C THR A 44 25.88 -5.60 -11.65
N VAL A 45 24.60 -5.57 -11.97
CA VAL A 45 24.05 -4.97 -13.20
C VAL A 45 23.40 -3.65 -12.84
N GLU A 46 23.84 -2.56 -13.45
CA GLU A 46 23.12 -1.29 -13.39
C GLU A 46 22.18 -1.19 -14.58
N MET A 47 20.93 -0.78 -14.32
CA MET A 47 19.95 -0.56 -15.38
C MET A 47 19.01 0.59 -15.03
N SER A 48 18.44 1.20 -16.05
CA SER A 48 17.44 2.25 -15.83
C SER A 48 16.08 1.67 -15.46
N ARG A 49 15.23 2.44 -14.76
CA ARG A 49 13.83 2.03 -14.53
C ARG A 49 13.05 1.85 -15.82
N SER A 50 13.33 2.66 -16.84
CA SER A 50 12.67 2.58 -18.14
C SER A 50 13.01 1.28 -18.87
N GLU A 51 14.25 0.84 -18.75
CA GLU A 51 14.73 -0.43 -19.29
C GLU A 51 14.06 -1.61 -18.57
N LEU A 52 14.07 -1.64 -17.23
CA LEU A 52 13.34 -2.66 -16.47
C LEU A 52 11.84 -2.68 -16.79
N ALA A 53 11.23 -1.50 -16.93
CA ALA A 53 9.81 -1.41 -17.31
C ALA A 53 9.57 -1.96 -18.72
N THR A 54 10.49 -1.75 -19.65
CA THR A 54 10.43 -2.33 -20.99
C THR A 54 10.49 -3.85 -20.92
N LEU A 55 11.46 -4.41 -20.17
CA LEU A 55 11.60 -5.86 -19.97
C LEU A 55 10.33 -6.48 -19.35
N LEU A 56 9.70 -5.80 -18.39
CA LEU A 56 8.43 -6.23 -17.80
C LEU A 56 7.25 -6.15 -18.78
N VAL A 57 7.23 -5.18 -19.70
CA VAL A 57 6.19 -5.05 -20.74
C VAL A 57 6.29 -6.18 -21.76
N ILE A 58 7.52 -6.54 -22.16
CA ILE A 58 7.79 -7.61 -23.14
C ILE A 58 7.88 -9.00 -22.50
N GLU A 59 7.59 -9.10 -21.20
CA GLU A 59 7.54 -10.36 -20.44
C GLU A 59 8.90 -11.09 -20.38
N GLU A 60 10.00 -10.36 -20.61
CA GLU A 60 11.39 -10.83 -20.41
C GLU A 60 11.88 -10.61 -18.98
N ALA A 61 11.14 -9.84 -18.18
CA ALA A 61 11.35 -9.75 -16.74
C ALA A 61 10.04 -9.99 -15.98
N GLU A 62 10.17 -10.48 -14.75
CA GLU A 62 9.08 -10.71 -13.82
C GLU A 62 9.50 -10.22 -12.43
N LEU A 63 8.62 -9.47 -11.75
CA LEU A 63 8.81 -9.17 -10.34
C LEU A 63 8.51 -10.43 -9.54
N LEU A 64 9.55 -11.03 -8.95
CA LEU A 64 9.37 -12.16 -8.06
C LEU A 64 8.82 -11.62 -6.75
N ASP A 65 7.60 -12.04 -6.39
CA ASP A 65 7.06 -11.72 -5.08
C ASP A 65 7.92 -12.39 -4.01
N GLU A 66 8.25 -11.61 -2.96
CA GLU A 66 9.01 -12.05 -1.79
C GLU A 66 8.50 -13.41 -1.32
N LEU A 67 9.34 -14.44 -1.45
CA LEU A 67 9.01 -15.83 -1.15
C LEU A 67 8.94 -16.13 0.36
N GLU A 68 9.13 -15.13 1.22
CA GLU A 68 8.90 -15.28 2.65
C GLU A 68 8.06 -14.11 3.17
N ASP A 69 6.90 -14.45 3.73
CA ASP A 69 6.14 -13.52 4.55
C ASP A 69 7.07 -13.04 5.67
N PRO A 70 7.17 -11.72 5.93
CA PRO A 70 8.00 -11.22 7.02
C PRO A 70 7.57 -11.88 8.33
N GLU A 71 8.54 -12.30 9.15
CA GLU A 71 8.25 -12.89 10.45
C GLU A 71 7.26 -12.01 11.21
N ALA A 72 6.17 -12.64 11.66
CA ALA A 72 5.08 -11.97 12.34
C ALA A 72 5.53 -11.55 13.75
N ASP A 73 6.20 -10.41 13.84
CA ASP A 73 6.42 -9.77 15.12
C ASP A 73 5.07 -9.32 15.68
N ASN A 74 4.69 -9.87 16.83
CA ASN A 74 3.52 -9.38 17.58
C ASN A 74 3.85 -8.02 18.23
N VAL A 75 4.09 -6.98 17.42
CA VAL A 75 4.56 -5.64 17.86
C VAL A 75 3.55 -4.92 18.76
N ARG A 76 2.30 -5.43 18.85
CA ARG A 76 1.31 -5.05 19.87
C ARG A 76 0.27 -6.15 20.04
N LYS A 77 0.37 -6.92 21.12
CA LYS A 77 -0.59 -8.00 21.46
C LYS A 77 -1.99 -7.46 21.82
N VAL A 78 -2.06 -6.21 22.29
CA VAL A 78 -3.30 -5.59 22.76
C VAL A 78 -3.62 -4.37 21.92
N THR A 79 -4.83 -4.36 21.38
CA THR A 79 -5.41 -3.27 20.62
C THR A 79 -6.56 -2.70 21.46
N ASN A 80 -6.42 -1.49 22.00
CA ASN A 80 -7.49 -0.88 22.79
C ASN A 80 -8.62 -0.42 21.87
N LEU A 81 -9.81 -1.00 22.05
CA LEU A 81 -11.04 -0.68 21.31
C LEU A 81 -12.12 -0.04 22.20
N SER A 82 -11.86 0.18 23.49
CA SER A 82 -12.88 0.57 24.48
C SER A 82 -13.53 1.93 24.20
N PHE A 83 -12.84 2.80 23.47
CA PHE A 83 -13.33 4.13 23.08
C PHE A 83 -14.14 4.12 21.77
N GLN A 84 -14.36 2.96 21.15
CA GLN A 84 -15.10 2.85 19.91
C GLN A 84 -16.59 2.56 20.15
N SER A 85 -17.42 3.04 19.22
CA SER A 85 -18.81 2.61 19.19
C SER A 85 -18.90 1.14 18.79
N VAL A 86 -19.93 0.45 19.26
CA VAL A 86 -20.18 -0.97 18.95
C VAL A 86 -20.15 -1.25 17.43
N PRO A 87 -20.75 -0.44 16.54
CA PRO A 87 -20.64 -0.65 15.10
C PRO A 87 -19.20 -0.60 14.55
N ARG A 88 -18.35 0.25 15.13
CA ARG A 88 -16.92 0.35 14.74
C ARG A 88 -16.11 -0.83 15.24
N ILE A 89 -16.44 -1.34 16.43
CA ILE A 89 -15.84 -2.56 16.96
C ILE A 89 -16.18 -3.75 16.04
N ILE A 90 -17.44 -3.86 15.60
CA ILE A 90 -17.89 -4.90 14.66
C ILE A 90 -17.17 -4.75 13.31
N ASP A 91 -17.13 -3.55 12.73
CA ASP A 91 -16.43 -3.27 11.45
C ASP A 91 -14.93 -3.62 11.53
N TRP A 92 -14.28 -3.32 12.66
CA TRP A 92 -12.89 -3.67 12.91
C TRP A 92 -12.69 -5.19 12.99
N HIS A 93 -13.54 -5.91 13.72
CA HIS A 93 -13.45 -7.37 13.83
C HIS A 93 -13.69 -8.03 12.48
N GLY A 94 -14.70 -7.59 11.72
CA GLY A 94 -14.95 -8.10 10.37
C GLY A 94 -13.77 -7.86 9.43
N LYS A 95 -13.08 -6.72 9.56
CA LYS A 95 -11.86 -6.45 8.80
C LYS A 95 -10.71 -7.38 9.19
N VAL A 96 -10.44 -7.55 10.49
CA VAL A 96 -9.38 -8.43 10.99
C VAL A 96 -9.64 -9.86 10.58
N PHE A 97 -10.89 -10.31 10.65
CA PHE A 97 -11.31 -11.63 10.18
C PHE A 97 -10.96 -11.83 8.70
N LEU A 98 -11.39 -10.92 7.82
CA LEU A 98 -11.09 -11.00 6.39
C LEU A 98 -9.59 -10.99 6.13
N LEU A 99 -8.84 -10.12 6.81
CA LEU A 99 -7.39 -10.05 6.63
C LEU A 99 -6.70 -11.35 7.05
N ARG A 100 -7.10 -11.97 8.17
CA ARG A 100 -6.57 -13.25 8.63
C ARG A 100 -6.88 -14.38 7.66
N GLN A 101 -8.13 -14.47 7.19
CA GLN A 101 -8.52 -15.48 6.19
C GLN A 101 -7.77 -15.32 4.87
N MET A 102 -7.42 -14.09 4.52
CA MET A 102 -6.69 -13.79 3.29
C MET A 102 -5.16 -13.86 3.43
N MET A 103 -4.60 -14.04 4.64
CA MET A 103 -3.14 -14.13 4.84
C MET A 103 -2.46 -15.17 3.95
N PRO A 104 -2.98 -16.41 3.77
CA PRO A 104 -2.37 -17.40 2.88
C PRO A 104 -2.31 -16.96 1.41
N HIS A 105 -3.04 -15.91 1.04
CA HIS A 105 -3.12 -15.35 -0.31
C HIS A 105 -2.46 -13.97 -0.41
N ALA A 106 -1.67 -13.55 0.60
CA ALA A 106 -1.05 -12.22 0.65
C ALA A 106 -0.06 -11.96 -0.50
N GLY A 107 0.59 -13.01 -1.00
CA GLY A 107 1.47 -12.97 -2.18
C GLY A 107 0.73 -13.08 -3.52
N SER A 108 -0.60 -13.22 -3.54
CA SER A 108 -1.35 -13.35 -4.78
C SER A 108 -1.91 -12.01 -5.25
N SER A 109 -1.92 -11.79 -6.57
CA SER A 109 -2.56 -10.62 -7.17
C SER A 109 -4.09 -10.69 -6.98
N PRO A 110 -4.77 -9.55 -6.69
CA PRO A 110 -6.21 -9.51 -6.44
C PRO A 110 -7.05 -9.74 -7.70
N ARG A 111 -6.39 -9.77 -8.86
CA ARG A 111 -7.00 -10.09 -10.16
C ARG A 111 -7.03 -11.59 -10.45
N THR A 112 -6.29 -12.39 -9.69
CA THR A 112 -6.25 -13.84 -9.89
C THR A 112 -7.57 -14.48 -9.45
N ALA A 113 -7.99 -15.51 -10.17
CA ALA A 113 -9.19 -16.28 -9.82
C ALA A 113 -9.06 -16.89 -8.41
N VAL A 114 -7.85 -17.32 -8.04
CA VAL A 114 -7.55 -17.90 -6.71
C VAL A 114 -7.80 -16.88 -5.60
N PHE A 115 -7.26 -15.66 -5.71
CA PHE A 115 -7.47 -14.62 -4.70
C PHE A 115 -8.94 -14.21 -4.62
N GLN A 116 -9.61 -14.06 -5.76
CA GLN A 116 -11.02 -13.67 -5.79
C GLN A 116 -11.93 -14.73 -5.18
N ALA A 117 -11.71 -16.01 -5.51
CA ALA A 117 -12.46 -17.12 -4.93
C ALA A 117 -12.20 -17.29 -3.44
N ALA A 118 -10.96 -17.09 -2.97
CA ALA A 118 -10.65 -17.07 -1.54
C ALA A 118 -11.34 -15.91 -0.83
N PHE A 119 -11.32 -14.72 -1.43
CA PHE A 119 -11.97 -13.54 -0.87
C PHE A 119 -13.49 -13.71 -0.75
N GLU A 120 -14.18 -14.18 -1.79
CA GLU A 120 -15.62 -14.40 -1.73
C GLU A 120 -15.99 -15.50 -0.73
N ARG A 121 -15.17 -16.55 -0.57
CA ARG A 121 -15.36 -17.55 0.51
C ARG A 121 -15.25 -16.92 1.89
N ALA A 122 -14.18 -16.17 2.17
CA ALA A 122 -14.00 -15.50 3.46
C ALA A 122 -15.11 -14.48 3.74
N LYS A 123 -15.57 -13.76 2.71
CA LYS A 123 -16.68 -12.81 2.82
C LYS A 123 -17.99 -13.52 3.13
N ALA A 124 -18.32 -14.61 2.43
CA ALA A 124 -19.53 -15.39 2.68
C ALA A 124 -19.55 -15.98 4.10
N GLU A 125 -18.39 -16.43 4.60
CA GLU A 125 -18.25 -16.90 5.97
C GLU A 125 -18.50 -15.78 6.99
N LEU A 126 -17.90 -14.60 6.80
CA LEU A 126 -18.15 -13.44 7.65
C LEU A 126 -19.63 -13.03 7.65
N GLU A 127 -20.27 -13.01 6.49
CA GLU A 127 -21.70 -12.71 6.35
C GLU A 127 -22.59 -13.77 7.02
N SER A 128 -22.16 -15.03 7.02
CA SER A 128 -22.82 -16.11 7.77
C SER A 128 -22.75 -15.84 9.28
N TRP A 129 -21.56 -15.52 9.79
CA TRP A 129 -21.35 -15.15 11.19
C TRP A 129 -22.19 -13.94 11.59
N HIS A 130 -22.17 -12.88 10.78
CA HIS A 130 -22.99 -11.69 11.00
C HIS A 130 -24.48 -12.04 11.10
N ARG A 131 -25.00 -12.90 10.21
CA ARG A 131 -26.40 -13.35 10.27
C ARG A 131 -26.70 -14.14 11.54
N ALA A 132 -25.82 -15.07 11.94
CA ALA A 132 -25.99 -15.89 13.12
C ALA A 132 -26.09 -15.07 14.42
N ILE A 133 -25.41 -13.92 14.49
CA ILE A 133 -25.42 -13.02 15.64
C ILE A 133 -26.41 -11.84 15.51
N GLY A 134 -27.33 -11.89 14.54
CA GLY A 134 -28.36 -10.87 14.36
C GLY A 134 -27.88 -9.56 13.73
N LEU A 135 -26.72 -9.56 13.08
CA LEU A 135 -26.12 -8.42 12.38
C LEU A 135 -26.24 -8.53 10.85
N ALA A 136 -27.36 -9.06 10.36
CA ALA A 136 -27.65 -9.13 8.93
C ALA A 136 -27.69 -7.71 8.33
N GLY A 137 -26.66 -7.35 7.55
CA GLY A 137 -26.47 -5.99 7.01
C GLY A 137 -25.28 -5.23 7.58
N ALA A 138 -24.51 -5.84 8.50
CA ALA A 138 -23.21 -5.31 8.88
C ALA A 138 -22.29 -5.17 7.66
N LYS A 139 -21.51 -4.08 7.65
CA LYS A 139 -20.65 -3.71 6.54
C LYS A 139 -19.64 -4.82 6.21
N THR A 140 -19.52 -5.12 4.92
CA THR A 140 -18.45 -5.96 4.37
C THR A 140 -17.44 -5.12 3.61
N TRP A 141 -16.17 -5.51 3.67
CA TRP A 141 -15.10 -4.82 2.96
C TRP A 141 -15.05 -5.26 1.50
N LYS A 142 -14.57 -4.40 0.60
CA LYS A 142 -14.39 -4.74 -0.82
C LYS A 142 -13.07 -5.50 -1.02
N CYS A 143 -13.05 -6.47 -1.92
CA CYS A 143 -11.86 -7.27 -2.28
C CYS A 143 -10.59 -6.41 -2.48
N ARG A 144 -10.69 -5.36 -3.31
CA ARG A 144 -9.58 -4.44 -3.57
C ARG A 144 -9.10 -3.70 -2.31
N THR A 145 -10.00 -3.37 -1.39
CA THR A 145 -9.64 -2.73 -0.11
C THR A 145 -8.90 -3.71 0.79
N THR A 146 -9.42 -4.94 0.91
CA THR A 146 -8.78 -6.03 1.67
C THR A 146 -7.39 -6.34 1.14
N TYR A 147 -7.20 -6.39 -0.18
CA TYR A 147 -5.87 -6.58 -0.78
C TYR A 147 -4.85 -5.50 -0.37
N TYR A 148 -5.21 -4.21 -0.51
CA TYR A 148 -4.29 -3.14 -0.13
C TYR A 148 -4.02 -3.11 1.37
N ASP A 149 -5.02 -3.41 2.18
CA ASP A 149 -4.87 -3.47 3.63
C ASP A 149 -4.02 -4.67 4.04
N LEU A 150 -4.12 -5.81 3.35
CA LEU A 150 -3.27 -6.98 3.54
C LEU A 150 -1.81 -6.70 3.20
N ARG A 151 -1.55 -6.05 2.05
CA ARG A 151 -0.19 -5.60 1.69
C ARG A 151 0.40 -4.68 2.73
N ARG A 152 -0.40 -3.71 3.20
CA ARG A 152 0.01 -2.80 4.27
C ARG A 152 0.32 -3.59 5.53
N TRP A 153 -0.58 -4.47 5.96
CA TRP A 153 -0.43 -5.26 7.17
C TRP A 153 0.84 -6.13 7.14
N ARG A 154 1.15 -6.73 5.97
CA ARG A 154 2.41 -7.44 5.71
C ARG A 154 3.63 -6.53 5.91
N SER A 155 3.64 -5.34 5.30
CA SER A 155 4.74 -4.38 5.47
C SER A 155 4.97 -3.92 6.92
N PHE A 156 3.99 -4.11 7.80
CA PHE A 156 4.08 -3.82 9.23
C PHE A 156 4.15 -5.09 10.10
N ARG A 157 4.69 -6.19 9.56
CA ARG A 157 4.88 -7.47 10.27
C ARG A 157 3.61 -7.98 10.96
N TYR A 158 2.47 -7.75 10.32
CA TYR A 158 1.14 -8.13 10.82
C TYR A 158 0.75 -7.51 12.17
N ALA A 159 1.28 -6.33 12.51
CA ALA A 159 0.87 -5.61 13.72
C ALA A 159 -0.61 -5.19 13.66
N LEU A 160 -1.43 -5.66 14.61
CA LEU A 160 -2.87 -5.38 14.69
C LEU A 160 -3.19 -3.88 14.80
N ALA A 161 -2.30 -3.10 15.40
CA ALA A 161 -2.41 -1.64 15.48
C ALA A 161 -2.50 -0.98 14.10
N THR A 162 -1.94 -1.58 13.04
CA THR A 162 -2.00 -1.01 11.69
C THR A 162 -3.35 -1.18 11.01
N VAL A 163 -4.14 -2.16 11.45
CA VAL A 163 -5.54 -2.32 11.03
C VAL A 163 -6.39 -1.17 11.59
N GLN A 164 -6.05 -0.68 12.80
CA GLN A 164 -6.67 0.51 13.38
C GLN A 164 -6.31 1.81 12.63
N ARG A 165 -5.04 2.04 12.29
CA ARG A 165 -4.54 3.34 11.78
C ARG A 165 -5.38 3.97 10.67
N LYS A 166 -5.91 3.17 9.74
CA LYS A 166 -6.69 3.69 8.59
C LYS A 166 -8.09 4.23 8.96
N GLY A 167 -8.61 3.91 10.15
CA GLY A 167 -9.93 4.37 10.62
C GLY A 167 -9.94 4.99 12.03
N PHE A 168 -8.83 4.94 12.76
CA PHE A 168 -8.67 5.48 14.12
C PHE A 168 -7.89 6.80 14.14
N GLU A 169 -6.79 6.91 13.38
CA GLU A 169 -6.01 8.16 13.28
C GLU A 169 -6.64 9.14 12.26
N TYR A 170 -7.34 8.61 11.25
CA TYR A 170 -8.25 9.41 10.43
C TYR A 170 -9.59 9.58 11.13
N ARG A 171 -9.65 10.51 12.10
CA ARG A 171 -10.93 11.13 12.47
C ARG A 171 -11.61 11.61 11.18
N PRO A 172 -12.92 11.41 10.97
CA PRO A 172 -13.62 12.24 10.00
C PRO A 172 -13.38 13.68 10.45
N TRP A 173 -12.61 14.43 9.66
CA TRP A 173 -12.32 15.81 9.94
C TRP A 173 -13.66 16.53 10.12
N ARG A 174 -13.98 16.99 11.35
CA ARG A 174 -15.12 17.90 11.52
C ARG A 174 -14.90 19.15 10.65
N GLN A 175 -13.64 19.54 10.49
CA GLN A 175 -13.13 20.51 9.52
C GLN A 175 -11.77 20.02 9.00
N ARG A 176 -11.57 20.06 7.67
CA ARG A 176 -10.31 19.67 7.03
C ARG A 176 -9.19 20.62 7.50
N PRO A 177 -8.00 20.15 7.86
CA PRO A 177 -6.89 21.01 8.28
C PRO A 177 -6.49 21.93 7.16
N ALA A 178 -5.98 23.10 7.55
CA ALA A 178 -5.49 24.11 6.63
C ALA A 178 -4.49 23.53 5.61
N LEU A 179 -3.60 22.62 6.02
CA LEU A 179 -2.65 21.96 5.12
C LEU A 179 -3.34 21.16 4.01
N TYR A 180 -4.42 20.43 4.30
CA TYR A 180 -5.13 19.63 3.29
C TYR A 180 -6.03 20.46 2.39
N LEU A 181 -6.56 21.57 2.90
CA LEU A 181 -7.28 22.55 2.08
C LEU A 181 -6.30 23.26 1.13
N ARG A 182 -5.15 23.68 1.66
CA ARG A 182 -4.09 24.33 0.89
C ARG A 182 -3.47 23.41 -0.15
N ALA A 183 -3.28 22.14 0.18
CA ALA A 183 -2.83 21.13 -0.78
C ALA A 183 -3.79 20.98 -1.97
N GLU A 184 -5.09 21.06 -1.72
CA GLU A 184 -6.12 20.98 -2.77
C GLU A 184 -6.16 22.25 -3.63
N GLU A 185 -6.06 23.42 -3.02
CA GLU A 185 -5.92 24.70 -3.75
C GLU A 185 -4.69 24.69 -4.67
N LEU A 186 -3.52 24.33 -4.12
CA LEU A 186 -2.28 24.24 -4.88
C LEU A 186 -2.38 23.22 -6.01
N LEU A 187 -3.02 22.07 -5.77
CA LEU A 187 -3.24 21.05 -6.80
C LEU A 187 -4.10 21.61 -7.95
N LEU A 188 -5.16 22.37 -7.64
CA LEU A 188 -6.04 22.98 -8.64
C LEU A 188 -5.32 24.08 -9.43
N GLU A 189 -4.54 24.94 -8.76
CA GLU A 189 -3.71 25.97 -9.38
C GLU A 189 -2.68 25.34 -10.33
N LEU A 190 -1.94 24.34 -9.86
CA LEU A 190 -0.90 23.66 -10.64
C LEU A 190 -1.47 22.90 -11.82
N ARG A 191 -2.64 22.27 -11.66
CA ARG A 191 -3.31 21.57 -12.76
C ARG A 191 -3.82 22.52 -13.84
N LYS A 192 -4.27 23.73 -13.46
CA LYS A 192 -4.66 24.77 -14.41
C LYS A 192 -3.45 25.37 -15.13
N ALA A 193 -2.38 25.66 -14.39
CA ALA A 193 -1.16 26.25 -14.95
C ALA A 193 -0.36 25.27 -15.81
N ASN A 194 -0.38 23.98 -15.46
CA ASN A 194 0.41 22.93 -16.10
C ASN A 194 -0.45 21.70 -16.45
N PRO A 195 -1.34 21.80 -17.46
CA PRO A 195 -2.27 20.74 -17.82
C PRO A 195 -1.58 19.46 -18.34
N THR A 196 -0.32 19.54 -18.73
CA THR A 196 0.50 18.40 -19.18
C THR A 196 1.18 17.66 -18.04
N PHE A 197 1.12 18.17 -16.80
CA PHE A 197 1.74 17.49 -15.67
C PHE A 197 1.06 16.15 -15.41
N SER A 198 1.89 15.13 -15.22
CA SER A 198 1.43 13.85 -14.70
C SER A 198 0.93 14.02 -13.26
N ILE A 199 0.09 13.10 -12.79
CA ILE A 199 -0.39 13.09 -11.39
C ILE A 199 0.79 13.04 -10.40
N SER A 200 1.85 12.30 -10.72
CA SER A 200 3.06 12.23 -9.89
C SER A 200 3.78 13.58 -9.83
N SER A 201 3.94 14.24 -10.98
CA SER A 201 4.57 15.57 -11.06
C SER A 201 3.75 16.64 -10.32
N LEU A 202 2.42 16.57 -10.40
CA LEU A 202 1.52 17.41 -9.60
C LEU A 202 1.72 17.16 -8.10
N HIS A 203 1.80 15.89 -7.69
CA HIS A 203 1.96 15.54 -6.28
C HIS A 203 3.32 15.97 -5.72
N GLU A 204 4.41 15.81 -6.48
CA GLU A 204 5.74 16.30 -6.10
C GLU A 204 5.78 17.82 -5.96
N GLU A 205 5.21 18.56 -6.92
CA GLU A 205 5.22 20.02 -6.90
C GLU A 205 4.30 20.59 -5.79
N VAL A 206 3.15 19.95 -5.53
CA VAL A 206 2.30 20.29 -4.37
C VAL A 206 3.05 20.08 -3.07
N ASN A 207 3.71 18.93 -2.89
CA ASN A 207 4.47 18.65 -1.67
C ASN A 207 5.67 19.59 -1.50
N LYS A 208 6.35 19.93 -2.59
CA LYS A 208 7.44 20.91 -2.58
C LYS A 208 6.95 22.28 -2.11
N ARG A 209 5.85 22.79 -2.67
CA ARG A 209 5.27 24.08 -2.26
C ARG A 209 4.76 24.07 -0.83
N LEU A 210 4.05 23.02 -0.42
CA LEU A 210 3.63 22.85 0.97
C LEU A 210 4.82 22.78 1.93
N SER A 211 5.90 22.09 1.55
CA SER A 211 7.09 22.02 2.40
C SER A 211 7.72 23.41 2.60
N LEU A 212 7.77 24.24 1.55
CA LEU A 212 8.26 25.62 1.64
C LEU A 212 7.32 26.52 2.47
N GLU A 213 6.00 26.36 2.32
CA GLU A 213 5.01 27.15 3.05
C GLU A 213 4.92 26.79 4.55
N PHE A 214 5.25 25.56 4.93
CA PHE A 214 5.06 25.04 6.29
C PHE A 214 6.36 24.69 7.07
N LEU A 215 7.53 24.59 6.43
CA LEU A 215 8.82 24.36 7.12
C LEU A 215 9.45 25.65 7.70
N ASP A 216 9.02 26.84 7.27
CA ASP A 216 9.54 28.13 7.74
C ASP A 216 8.78 28.75 8.93
N LYS A 217 7.87 28.01 9.57
CA LYS A 217 7.19 28.46 10.79
C LYS A 217 7.76 27.76 12.03
N PRO A 218 8.67 28.39 12.79
CA PRO A 218 9.07 27.86 14.09
C PRO A 218 7.87 27.97 15.04
N GLY A 219 7.32 26.82 15.46
CA GLY A 219 6.29 26.78 16.50
C GLY A 219 5.00 26.04 16.16
N ILE A 220 4.93 25.22 15.11
CA ILE A 220 3.84 24.24 14.98
C ILE A 220 4.32 22.94 15.62
N ASP A 221 3.82 22.70 16.83
CA ASP A 221 4.12 21.53 17.65
C ASP A 221 4.05 20.24 16.84
N ARG A 222 5.11 19.44 16.99
CA ARG A 222 5.20 18.05 16.49
C ARG A 222 4.38 17.10 17.36
N GLU A 223 3.15 17.46 17.67
CA GLU A 223 2.18 16.55 18.26
C GLU A 223 0.99 16.43 17.32
N HIS A 224 0.99 15.33 16.55
CA HIS A 224 -0.15 14.41 16.30
C HIS A 224 0.21 13.39 15.21
#